data_AF-A0A931RR51-F1
#
_entry.id   AF-A0A931RR51-F1
#
_cell.length_a   1.000
_cell.length_b   1.000
_cell.length_c   1.000
_cell.angle_alpha   90.00
_cell.angle_beta   90.00
_cell.angle_gamma   90.00
#
_symmetry.space_group_name_H-M   'P 1'
#
loop_
_entity.id
_entity.type
_entity.pdbx_description
1 polymer ?
#
loop_
_entity_poly.entity_id
_entity_poly.type
_entity_poly.pdbx_seq_one_letter_code
_entity_poly.pdbx_strand_id
1 'polypeptide(L)'
;MKFFYGLILIVGAVSLSVVADVLLKKSGFSNIKLIALGFLLYGLEAIPVALAFQKINFGPVFIIWSAFSVIIGLVVANLMFKELYTSHKILALIFALAAIYLSSKS
;
A
#
# COMPACT_ATOMS: atom_id res chain seq x y z
N MET A 1 18.15 -13.37 -6.93
CA MET A 1 18.42 -12.60 -5.69
C MET A 1 17.93 -11.15 -5.74
N LYS A 2 18.27 -10.34 -6.76
CA LYS A 2 17.84 -8.92 -6.86
C LYS A 2 16.31 -8.74 -6.82
N PHE A 3 15.57 -9.61 -7.51
CA PHE A 3 14.10 -9.60 -7.54
C PHE A 3 13.47 -9.88 -6.16
N PHE A 4 13.96 -10.90 -5.46
CA PHE A 4 13.47 -11.25 -4.11
C PHE A 4 13.71 -10.12 -3.11
N TYR A 5 14.86 -9.46 -3.17
CA TYR A 5 15.15 -8.29 -2.35
C TYR A 5 14.19 -7.12 -2.63
N GLY A 6 13.89 -6.85 -3.91
CA GLY A 6 12.90 -5.84 -4.27
C GLY A 6 11.49 -6.15 -3.77
N LEU A 7 11.09 -7.43 -3.74
CA LEU A 7 9.81 -7.82 -3.14
C LEU A 7 9.76 -7.56 -1.63
N ILE A 8 10.84 -7.86 -0.89
CA ILE A 8 10.92 -7.56 0.54
C ILE A 8 10.77 -6.04 0.78
N LEU A 9 11.41 -5.22 -0.05
CA LEU A 9 11.26 -3.77 0.02
C LEU A 9 9.82 -3.32 -0.22
N ILE A 10 9.13 -3.89 -1.21
CA ILE A 10 7.72 -3.58 -1.47
C ILE A 10 6.84 -3.98 -0.28
N VAL A 11 7.06 -5.15 0.32
CA VAL A 11 6.31 -5.58 1.52
C VAL A 11 6.54 -4.59 2.68
N GLY A 12 7.78 -4.13 2.86
CA GLY A 12 8.12 -3.09 3.84
C GLY A 12 7.39 -1.76 3.57
N ALA A 13 7.37 -1.31 2.31
CA ALA A 13 6.66 -0.11 1.90
C ALA A 13 5.15 -0.21 2.17
N VAL A 14 4.52 -1.30 1.73
CA VAL A 14 3.07 -1.53 1.96
C VAL A 14 2.76 -1.57 3.45
N SER A 15 3.63 -2.18 4.26
CA SER A 15 3.43 -2.20 5.72
C SER A 15 3.45 -0.80 6.32
N LEU A 16 4.37 0.07 5.86
CA LEU A 16 4.44 1.47 6.28
C LEU A 16 3.19 2.26 5.84
N SER A 17 2.76 2.08 4.58
CA SER A 17 1.57 2.75 4.03
C SER A 17 0.30 2.39 4.83
N VAL A 18 0.12 1.10 5.12
CA VAL A 18 -1.05 0.61 5.86
C VAL A 18 -1.04 1.10 7.30
N VAL A 19 0.12 1.11 7.97
CA VAL A 19 0.23 1.67 9.32
C VAL A 19 -0.05 3.17 9.31
N ALA A 20 0.49 3.90 8.33
CA ALA A 20 0.23 5.33 8.15
C ALA A 20 -1.26 5.60 7.95
N ASP A 21 -1.93 4.87 7.06
CA ASP A 21 -3.38 4.97 6.81
C ASP A 21 -4.19 4.72 8.09
N VAL A 22 -3.83 3.70 8.87
CA VAL A 22 -4.47 3.40 10.15
C VAL A 22 -4.30 4.55 11.15
N LEU A 23 -3.11 5.14 11.24
CA LEU A 23 -2.84 6.26 12.16
C LEU A 23 -3.59 7.51 11.76
N LEU A 24 -3.57 7.86 10.46
CA LEU A 24 -4.32 8.98 9.91
C LEU A 24 -5.81 8.81 10.16
N LYS A 25 -6.33 7.59 9.95
CA LYS A 25 -7.75 7.29 10.18
C LYS A 25 -8.13 7.32 11.66
N LYS A 26 -7.31 6.73 12.54
CA LYS A 26 -7.49 6.79 14.00
C LYS A 26 -7.40 8.21 14.55
N SER A 27 -6.67 9.10 13.88
CA SER A 27 -6.55 10.49 14.33
C SER A 27 -7.89 11.23 14.32
N GLY A 28 -8.84 10.80 13.47
CA GLY A 28 -10.12 11.48 13.28
C GLY A 28 -9.97 12.98 12.97
N PHE A 29 -8.84 13.38 12.38
CA PHE A 29 -8.44 14.78 12.15
C PHE A 29 -8.35 15.67 13.40
N SER A 30 -8.37 15.07 14.60
CA SER A 30 -8.32 15.81 15.88
C SER A 30 -7.00 15.62 16.62
N ASN A 31 -6.32 14.48 16.43
CA ASN A 31 -5.07 14.18 17.10
C ASN A 31 -3.85 14.50 16.23
N ILE A 32 -3.30 15.70 16.40
CA ILE A 32 -2.20 16.21 15.57
C ILE A 32 -0.93 15.34 15.63
N LYS A 33 -0.67 14.65 16.76
CA LYS A 33 0.48 13.75 16.90
C LYS A 33 0.33 12.54 15.99
N LEU A 34 -0.87 11.96 15.92
CA LEU A 34 -1.17 10.82 15.04
C LEU A 34 -1.15 11.24 13.57
N ILE A 35 -1.62 12.44 13.25
CA ILE A 35 -1.57 13.00 11.90
C ILE A 35 -0.11 13.16 11.45
N ALA A 36 0.72 13.82 12.27
CA ALA A 36 2.13 14.03 11.95
C ALA A 36 2.87 12.71 11.78
N LEU A 37 2.66 11.75 12.69
CA LEU A 37 3.27 10.42 12.58
C LEU A 37 2.78 9.67 11.35
N GLY A 38 1.49 9.74 11.02
CA GLY A 38 0.91 9.14 9.83
C GLY A 38 1.56 9.68 8.56
N PHE A 39 1.65 11.00 8.40
CA PHE A 39 2.33 11.62 7.25
C PHE A 39 3.82 11.27 7.18
N LEU A 40 4.49 11.21 8.33
CA LEU A 40 5.92 10.86 8.40
C LEU A 40 6.14 9.42 7.92
N LEU A 41 5.33 8.46 8.38
CA LEU A 41 5.39 7.07 7.92
C LEU A 41 5.02 6.93 6.44
N TYR A 42 4.02 7.68 5.97
CA TYR A 42 3.63 7.71 4.56
C TYR A 42 4.78 8.23 3.70
N GLY A 43 5.46 9.30 4.12
CA GLY A 43 6.65 9.81 3.44
C GLY A 43 7.83 8.83 3.48
N LEU A 44 8.03 8.12 4.60
CA LEU A 44 9.10 7.13 4.74
C LEU A 44 8.91 5.91 3.83
N GLU A 45 7.69 5.59 3.42
CA GLU A 45 7.45 4.49 2.47
C GLU A 45 8.17 4.72 1.12
N ALA A 46 8.39 5.98 0.73
CA ALA A 46 9.02 6.32 -0.53
C ALA A 46 10.45 5.76 -0.64
N ILE A 47 11.15 5.61 0.49
CA ILE A 47 12.52 5.09 0.54
C ILE A 47 12.60 3.63 0.07
N PRO A 48 11.89 2.65 0.69
CA PRO A 48 11.91 1.28 0.22
C PRO A 48 11.35 1.13 -1.21
N VAL A 49 10.35 1.93 -1.60
CA VAL A 49 9.83 1.91 -2.99
C VAL A 49 10.89 2.38 -3.99
N ALA A 50 11.57 3.50 -3.71
CA ALA A 50 12.65 4.01 -4.56
C ALA A 50 13.81 2.99 -4.67
N LEU A 51 14.17 2.34 -3.57
CA LEU A 51 15.16 1.27 -3.58
C LEU A 51 14.69 0.06 -4.39
N ALA A 52 13.40 -0.29 -4.35
CA ALA A 52 12.84 -1.37 -5.16
C ALA A 52 12.91 -1.05 -6.67
N PHE A 53 12.63 0.20 -7.07
CA PHE A 53 12.78 0.65 -8.46
C PHE A 53 14.23 0.60 -8.98
N GLN A 54 15.23 0.64 -8.11
CA GLN A 54 16.63 0.44 -8.52
C GLN A 54 16.99 -1.03 -8.76
N LYS A 55 16.16 -1.98 -8.30
CA LYS A 55 16.44 -3.42 -8.38
C LYS A 55 15.53 -4.15 -9.37
N ILE A 56 14.35 -3.61 -9.66
CA ILE A 56 13.32 -4.18 -10.51
C ILE A 56 12.79 -3.06 -11.44
N ASN A 57 12.35 -3.43 -12.64
CA ASN A 57 11.69 -2.50 -13.56
C ASN A 57 10.52 -1.75 -12.90
N PHE A 58 10.34 -0.49 -13.29
CA PHE A 58 9.31 0.39 -12.74
C PHE A 58 7.91 -0.21 -12.79
N GLY A 59 7.49 -0.75 -13.95
CA GLY A 59 6.15 -1.29 -14.16
C GLY A 59 5.72 -2.34 -13.11
N PRO A 60 6.45 -3.46 -12.99
CA PRO A 60 6.15 -4.48 -11.98
C PRO A 60 6.14 -3.97 -10.55
N VAL A 61 7.10 -3.13 -10.15
CA VAL A 61 7.16 -2.57 -8.79
C VAL A 61 5.93 -1.71 -8.51
N PHE A 62 5.61 -0.81 -9.44
CA PHE A 62 4.46 0.11 -9.30
C PHE A 62 3.14 -0.65 -9.17
N ILE A 63 2.95 -1.68 -9.99
CA ILE A 63 1.72 -2.48 -10.00
C ILE A 63 1.61 -3.32 -8.73
N ILE A 64 2.67 -4.03 -8.33
CA ILE A 64 2.66 -4.85 -7.11
C ILE A 64 2.45 -3.94 -5.89
N TRP A 65 3.20 -2.86 -5.75
CA TRP A 65 3.08 -1.94 -4.62
C TRP A 65 1.68 -1.33 -4.52
N SER A 66 1.13 -0.82 -5.63
CA SER A 66 -0.21 -0.22 -5.64
C SER A 66 -1.30 -1.23 -5.31
N ALA A 67 -1.26 -2.41 -5.93
CA ALA A 67 -2.30 -3.41 -5.74
C ALA A 67 -2.27 -4.00 -4.32
N PHE A 68 -1.08 -4.29 -3.77
CA PHE A 68 -0.97 -4.76 -2.39
C PHE A 68 -1.38 -3.69 -1.37
N SER A 69 -1.04 -2.42 -1.61
CA SER A 69 -1.48 -1.32 -0.74
C SER A 69 -3.00 -1.23 -0.69
N VAL A 70 -3.68 -1.34 -1.84
CA VAL A 70 -5.16 -1.36 -1.90
C VAL A 70 -5.73 -2.59 -1.20
N ILE A 71 -5.24 -3.79 -1.52
CA ILE A 71 -5.76 -5.05 -0.97
C ILE A 71 -5.59 -5.08 0.56
N ILE A 72 -4.36 -4.87 1.04
CA ILE A 72 -4.05 -4.93 2.47
C ILE A 72 -4.73 -3.77 3.20
N GLY A 73 -4.73 -2.56 2.61
CA GLY A 73 -5.41 -1.39 3.18
C GLY A 73 -6.92 -1.63 3.37
N LEU A 74 -7.59 -2.24 2.38
CA LEU A 74 -9.01 -2.59 2.49
C LEU A 74 -9.27 -3.64 3.57
N VAL A 75 -8.45 -4.68 3.63
CA VAL A 75 -8.56 -5.75 4.64
C VAL A 75 -8.36 -5.17 6.04
N VAL A 76 -7.30 -4.40 6.25
CA VAL A 76 -7.00 -3.77 7.55
C VAL A 76 -8.07 -2.75 7.93
N ALA A 77 -8.56 -1.96 6.98
CA ALA A 77 -9.64 -1.01 7.23
C ALA A 77 -10.94 -1.72 7.68
N ASN A 78 -11.30 -2.82 7.03
CA ASN A 78 -12.46 -3.62 7.40
C ASN A 78 -12.29 -4.24 8.80
N LEU A 79 -11.14 -4.85 9.10
CA LEU A 79 -10.89 -5.50 10.38
C LEU A 79 -10.82 -4.50 11.55
N MET A 80 -10.16 -3.36 11.37
CA MET A 80 -9.91 -2.40 12.44
C MET A 80 -11.06 -1.41 12.66
N PHE A 81 -11.73 -0.98 11.58
CA PHE A 81 -12.76 0.06 11.63
C PHE A 81 -14.16 -0.44 11.28
N LYS A 82 -14.32 -1.75 11.05
CA LYS A 82 -15.60 -2.41 10.73
C LYS A 82 -16.34 -1.78 9.55
N GLU A 83 -15.60 -1.25 8.58
CA GLU A 83 -16.20 -0.59 7.44
C GLU A 83 -16.88 -1.59 6.50
N LEU A 84 -18.09 -1.24 6.05
CA LEU A 84 -18.80 -1.99 5.02
C LEU A 84 -18.00 -1.98 3.71
N TYR A 85 -18.00 -3.14 3.03
CA TYR A 85 -17.53 -3.24 1.65
C TYR A 85 -18.53 -2.54 0.74
N THR A 86 -18.20 -1.33 0.32
CA THR A 86 -19.00 -0.59 -0.66
C THR A 86 -18.67 -1.07 -2.07
N SER A 87 -19.58 -0.85 -3.03
CA SER A 87 -19.37 -1.21 -4.45
C SER A 87 -18.07 -0.64 -5.02
N HIS A 88 -17.68 0.56 -4.58
CA HIS A 88 -16.42 1.21 -4.96
C HIS A 88 -15.17 0.43 -4.47
N LYS A 89 -15.20 -0.12 -3.26
CA LYS A 89 -14.10 -0.94 -2.72
C LYS A 89 -13.95 -2.26 -3.46
N ILE A 90 -15.06 -2.85 -3.86
CA ILE A 90 -15.09 -4.08 -4.66
C ILE A 90 -14.53 -3.81 -6.06
N LEU A 91 -14.93 -2.71 -6.70
CA LEU A 91 -14.37 -2.30 -7.99
C LEU A 91 -12.87 -1.99 -7.91
N ALA A 92 -12.43 -1.30 -6.85
CA ALA A 92 -11.01 -1.05 -6.61
C ALA A 92 -10.21 -2.36 -6.48
N LEU A 93 -10.74 -3.35 -5.77
CA LEU A 93 -10.14 -4.67 -5.65
C LEU A 93 -10.07 -5.38 -7.01
N ILE A 94 -11.16 -5.36 -7.79
CA ILE A 94 -11.20 -5.97 -9.14
C ILE A 94 -10.15 -5.32 -10.05
N PHE A 95 -10.06 -3.99 -10.07
CA PHE A 95 -9.07 -3.28 -10.87
C PHE A 95 -7.64 -3.53 -10.40
N ALA A 96 -7.39 -3.61 -9.10
CA ALA A 96 -6.08 -3.98 -8.56
C ALA A 96 -5.65 -5.39 -9.00
N LEU A 97 -6.57 -6.37 -8.94
CA LEU A 97 -6.32 -7.73 -9.42
C LEU A 97 -6.11 -7.79 -10.93
N ALA A 98 -6.90 -7.05 -11.71
CA ALA A 98 -6.74 -6.95 -13.16
C ALA A 98 -5.39 -6.32 -13.54
N ALA A 99 -4.95 -5.28 -12.82
CA ALA A 99 -3.65 -4.66 -13.02
C ALA A 99 -2.50 -5.64 -12.78
N ILE A 100 -2.56 -6.41 -11.68
CA ILE A 100 -1.58 -7.49 -11.41
C ILE A 100 -1.57 -8.51 -12.56
N TYR A 101 -2.75 -8.97 -12.98
CA TYR A 101 -2.86 -9.99 -14.03
C TYR A 101 -2.28 -9.51 -15.36
N LEU A 102 -2.65 -8.30 -15.81
CA LEU A 102 -2.14 -7.73 -17.05
C LEU A 102 -0.63 -7.47 -16.98
N SER A 103 -0.12 -7.03 -15.83
CA SER A 103 1.33 -6.86 -15.63
C SER A 103 2.11 -8.16 -15.74
N SER A 104 1.51 -9.30 -15.39
CA SER A 104 2.20 -10.60 -15.45
C SER A 104 2.39 -11.13 -16.89
N LYS A 105 1.68 -10.53 -17.85
CA LYS A 105 1.67 -10.91 -19.26
C LYS A 105 2.58 -10.01 -20.12
N SER A 106 3.09 -8.91 -19.58
CA SER A 106 4.00 -7.96 -20.21
C SER A 106 5.44 -8.21 -19.81
#